data_AF-A0A0L0N349-F1
#
_entry.id   AF-A0A0L0N349-F1
#
_cell.length_a   1.000
_cell.length_b   1.000
_cell.length_c   1.000
_cell.angle_alpha   90.00
_cell.angle_beta   90.00
_cell.angle_gamma   90.00
#
_symmetry.space_group_name_H-M   'P 1'
#
loop_
_entity.id
_entity.type
_entity.pdbx_description
1 polymer ?
#
loop_
_entity_poly.entity_id
_entity_poly.type
_entity_poly.pdbx_seq_one_letter_code
_entity_poly.pdbx_strand_id
1 'polypeptide(L)'
;MSFLFNTDNAPQLGGAFLRVSPLVISSASLMFSLAQDISLGAFLHHSLRNDPTHPSGKILPRYLPAFMKPGIWGIGLTYPPTTVLCIINGLSSQSREVRSLYLAGALLSIAHFCWGPTMFAILRRIGDSKTAGAPNEDALETWLPKHHSRTLLVNVPAFLCIFAATLATITEGLM
;
A
#
# COMPACT_ATOMS: atom_id res chain seq x y z
N MET A 1 12.20 -21.50 25.83
CA MET A 1 11.56 -20.17 25.69
C MET A 1 12.20 -19.06 26.54
N SER A 2 13.11 -19.34 27.48
CA SER A 2 13.72 -18.32 28.37
C SER A 2 14.88 -17.50 27.78
N PHE A 3 15.42 -17.87 26.61
CA PHE A 3 16.66 -17.27 26.08
C PHE A 3 16.45 -15.97 25.27
N LEU A 4 15.22 -15.69 24.82
CA LEU A 4 14.93 -14.56 23.92
C LEU A 4 14.81 -13.21 24.63
N PHE A 5 14.70 -13.19 25.97
CA PHE A 5 14.47 -11.97 26.76
C PHE A 5 15.58 -11.72 27.80
N ASN A 6 16.80 -12.18 27.55
CA ASN A 6 17.96 -11.74 28.32
C ASN A 6 18.37 -10.32 27.87
N THR A 7 18.67 -9.41 28.79
CA THR A 7 18.95 -7.99 28.49
C THR A 7 20.12 -7.79 27.54
N ASP A 8 21.05 -8.74 27.49
CA ASP A 8 22.22 -8.75 26.60
C ASP A 8 21.86 -8.93 25.12
N ASN A 9 20.64 -9.40 24.81
CA ASN A 9 20.15 -9.64 23.44
C ASN A 9 19.31 -8.46 22.88
N ALA A 10 19.05 -7.43 23.68
CA ALA A 10 18.16 -6.34 23.30
C ALA A 10 18.64 -5.54 22.06
N PRO A 11 19.95 -5.26 21.88
CA PRO A 11 20.44 -4.57 20.68
C PRO A 11 20.28 -5.41 19.40
N GLN A 12 20.57 -6.72 19.45
CA GLN A 12 20.38 -7.60 18.29
C GLN A 12 18.89 -7.71 17.94
N LEU A 13 18.03 -7.83 18.94
CA LEU A 13 16.58 -7.89 18.75
C LEU A 13 16.03 -6.58 18.17
N GLY A 14 16.47 -5.43 18.67
CA GLY A 14 16.12 -4.12 18.11
C GLY A 14 16.56 -3.97 16.65
N GLY A 15 17.77 -4.42 16.32
CA GLY A 15 18.25 -4.46 14.94
C GLY A 15 17.41 -5.36 14.02
N ALA A 16 17.02 -6.56 14.50
CA ALA A 16 16.15 -7.46 13.75
C ALA A 16 14.78 -6.83 13.48
N PHE A 17 14.17 -6.18 14.48
CA PHE A 17 12.91 -5.46 14.28
C PHE A 17 13.05 -4.34 13.26
N LEU A 18 14.12 -3.52 13.33
CA LEU A 18 14.35 -2.45 12.36
C LEU A 18 14.45 -2.97 10.92
N ARG A 19 15.05 -4.15 10.72
CA ARG A 19 15.27 -4.76 9.40
C ARG A 19 14.01 -5.41 8.83
N VAL A 20 13.19 -6.04 9.67
CA VAL A 20 11.98 -6.76 9.24
C VAL A 20 10.75 -5.85 9.14
N SER A 21 10.69 -4.79 9.95
CA SER A 21 9.53 -3.87 9.99
C SER A 21 9.14 -3.29 8.62
N PRO A 22 10.07 -2.84 7.75
CA PRO A 22 9.73 -2.40 6.39
C PRO A 22 8.90 -3.42 5.63
N LEU A 23 9.26 -4.71 5.69
CA LEU A 23 8.57 -5.77 4.96
C LEU A 23 7.16 -5.98 5.49
N VAL A 24 6.99 -6.02 6.81
CA VAL A 24 5.67 -6.19 7.45
C VAL A 24 4.74 -5.05 7.07
N ILE A 25 5.22 -3.81 7.17
CA ILE A 25 4.41 -2.62 6.91
C ILE A 25 4.12 -2.47 5.40
N SER A 26 5.10 -2.77 4.54
CA SER A 26 4.91 -2.79 3.07
C SER A 26 3.93 -3.88 2.63
N SER A 27 3.94 -5.05 3.29
CA SER A 27 2.94 -6.11 3.04
C SER A 27 1.52 -5.62 3.35
N ALA A 28 1.35 -4.89 4.47
CA ALA A 28 0.07 -4.31 4.83
C ALA A 28 -0.42 -3.27 3.81
N SER A 29 0.47 -2.42 3.28
CA SER A 29 0.10 -1.44 2.25
C SER A 29 -0.26 -2.09 0.91
N LEU A 30 0.45 -3.16 0.54
CA LEU A 30 0.14 -3.94 -0.66
C LEU A 30 -1.21 -4.65 -0.53
N MET A 31 -1.45 -5.30 0.62
CA MET A 31 -2.73 -5.94 0.92
C MET A 31 -3.88 -4.93 0.89
N PHE A 32 -3.68 -3.72 1.43
CA PHE A 32 -4.67 -2.66 1.35
C PHE A 32 -4.94 -2.21 -0.09
N SER A 33 -3.92 -2.23 -0.96
CA SER A 33 -4.09 -1.96 -2.41
C SER A 33 -4.93 -3.03 -3.10
N LEU A 34 -4.71 -4.31 -2.77
CA LEU A 34 -5.50 -5.43 -3.28
C LEU A 34 -6.96 -5.37 -2.79
N ALA A 35 -7.15 -5.08 -1.49
CA ALA A 35 -8.47 -4.95 -0.91
C ALA A 35 -9.29 -3.82 -1.56
N GLN A 36 -8.65 -2.68 -1.89
CA GLN A 36 -9.27 -1.61 -2.67
C GLN A 36 -9.71 -2.10 -4.06
N ASP A 37 -8.85 -2.83 -4.76
CA ASP A 37 -9.11 -3.29 -6.13
C ASP A 37 -10.30 -4.27 -6.16
N ILE A 38 -10.31 -5.23 -5.23
CA ILE A 38 -11.40 -6.22 -5.09
C ILE A 38 -12.70 -5.53 -4.67
N SER A 39 -12.66 -4.72 -3.61
CA SER A 39 -13.87 -4.15 -3.02
C SER A 39 -14.52 -3.13 -3.95
N LEU A 40 -13.73 -2.27 -4.58
CA LEU A 40 -14.25 -1.28 -5.52
C LEU A 40 -14.57 -1.93 -6.88
N GLY A 41 -13.75 -2.87 -7.36
CA GLY A 41 -14.02 -3.61 -8.58
C GLY A 41 -15.37 -4.34 -8.58
N ALA A 42 -15.82 -4.83 -7.43
CA ALA A 42 -17.11 -5.48 -7.28
C ALA A 42 -18.30 -4.59 -7.70
N PHE A 43 -18.21 -3.27 -7.54
CA PHE A 43 -19.28 -2.34 -7.96
C PHE A 43 -19.45 -2.21 -9.47
N LEU A 44 -18.45 -2.63 -10.25
CA LEU A 44 -18.52 -2.68 -11.72
C LEU A 44 -18.88 -4.06 -12.26
N HIS A 45 -19.19 -5.03 -11.39
CA HIS A 45 -19.64 -6.33 -11.85
C HIS A 45 -20.89 -6.20 -12.72
N HIS A 46 -20.96 -6.97 -13.82
CA HIS A 46 -22.02 -6.87 -14.83
C HIS A 46 -23.43 -7.02 -14.24
N SER A 47 -23.59 -7.85 -13.20
CA SER A 47 -24.87 -8.04 -12.51
C SER A 47 -25.38 -6.81 -11.75
N LEU A 48 -24.50 -5.85 -11.44
CA LEU A 48 -24.86 -4.59 -10.79
C LEU A 48 -24.92 -3.45 -11.80
N ARG A 49 -23.94 -3.37 -12.71
CA ARG A 49 -23.81 -2.26 -13.67
C ARG A 49 -24.85 -2.28 -14.78
N ASN A 50 -25.27 -3.47 -15.24
CA ASN A 50 -26.27 -3.60 -16.29
C ASN A 50 -27.71 -3.53 -15.77
N ASP A 51 -27.90 -3.45 -14.45
CA ASP A 51 -29.21 -3.23 -13.86
C ASP A 51 -29.67 -1.80 -14.17
N PRO A 52 -30.87 -1.59 -14.77
CA PRO A 52 -31.37 -0.26 -15.12
C PRO A 52 -31.47 0.71 -13.94
N THR A 53 -31.50 0.20 -12.71
CA THR A 53 -31.58 0.99 -11.49
C THR A 53 -30.22 1.46 -10.99
N HIS A 54 -29.10 1.03 -11.58
CA HIS A 54 -27.72 1.36 -11.17
C HIS A 54 -27.51 1.28 -9.64
N PRO A 55 -27.76 0.12 -9.01
CA PRO A 55 -27.71 -0.03 -7.57
C PRO A 55 -26.31 0.25 -7.02
N SER A 56 -25.25 -0.13 -7.74
CA SER A 56 -23.86 0.14 -7.35
C SER A 56 -23.53 1.63 -7.39
N GLY A 57 -23.89 2.33 -8.46
CA GLY A 57 -23.73 3.78 -8.58
C GLY A 57 -24.47 4.58 -7.51
N LYS A 58 -25.63 4.11 -7.07
CA LYS A 58 -26.42 4.76 -6.01
C LYS A 58 -25.82 4.59 -4.61
N ILE A 59 -25.17 3.45 -4.34
CA ILE A 59 -24.56 3.19 -3.03
C ILE A 59 -23.12 3.72 -2.92
N LEU A 60 -22.40 3.82 -4.04
CA LEU A 60 -21.00 4.27 -4.10
C LEU A 60 -20.74 5.59 -3.35
N PRO A 61 -21.56 6.66 -3.49
CA PRO A 61 -21.36 7.91 -2.75
C PRO A 61 -21.36 7.77 -1.23
N ARG A 62 -22.05 6.75 -0.70
CA ARG A 62 -22.08 6.45 0.74
C ARG A 62 -21.00 5.47 1.14
N TYR A 63 -20.78 4.43 0.32
CA TYR A 63 -19.79 3.40 0.56
C TYR A 63 -18.37 3.97 0.54
N LEU A 64 -18.05 4.77 -0.47
CA LEU A 64 -16.69 5.27 -0.69
C LEU A 64 -16.14 6.05 0.52
N PRO A 65 -16.82 7.07 1.08
CA PRO A 65 -16.30 7.75 2.27
C PRO A 65 -16.24 6.85 3.50
N ALA A 66 -17.16 5.88 3.65
CA ALA A 66 -17.13 4.93 4.76
C ALA A 66 -15.90 4.00 4.68
N PHE A 67 -15.52 3.58 3.47
CA PHE A 67 -14.36 2.74 3.21
C PHE A 67 -13.03 3.53 3.21
N MET A 68 -13.00 4.69 2.55
CA MET A 68 -11.76 5.47 2.34
C MET A 68 -11.33 6.29 3.56
N LYS A 69 -12.25 6.74 4.43
CA LYS A 69 -11.87 7.47 5.66
C LYS A 69 -10.89 6.69 6.55
N PRO A 70 -11.18 5.43 6.94
CA PRO A 70 -10.19 4.61 7.65
C PRO A 70 -9.02 4.22 6.73
N GLY A 71 -9.26 4.05 5.43
CA GLY A 71 -8.22 3.77 4.44
C GLY A 71 -7.09 4.81 4.38
N ILE A 72 -7.41 6.09 4.54
CA ILE A 72 -6.41 7.17 4.59
C ILE A 72 -5.46 6.98 5.78
N TRP A 73 -5.97 6.55 6.95
CA TRP A 73 -5.12 6.19 8.08
C TRP A 73 -4.25 4.98 7.76
N GLY A 74 -4.79 3.97 7.07
CA GLY A 74 -4.01 2.85 6.55
C GLY A 74 -2.81 3.32 5.72
N ILE A 75 -3.03 4.20 4.74
CA ILE A 75 -1.97 4.77 3.90
C ILE A 75 -0.94 5.54 4.74
N GLY A 76 -1.41 6.40 5.65
CA GLY A 76 -0.55 7.23 6.51
C GLY A 76 0.27 6.43 7.52
N LEU A 77 -0.24 5.29 7.97
CA LEU A 77 0.44 4.39 8.91
C LEU A 77 1.34 3.37 8.21
N THR A 78 1.23 3.20 6.88
CA THR A 78 2.08 2.25 6.16
C THR A 78 3.18 2.90 5.33
N TYR A 79 2.86 3.86 4.45
CA TYR A 79 3.85 4.37 3.47
C TYR A 79 4.93 5.25 4.11
N PRO A 80 4.62 6.26 4.95
CA PRO A 80 5.65 7.05 5.61
C PRO A 80 6.54 6.21 6.55
N PRO A 81 6.01 5.34 7.44
CA PRO A 81 6.86 4.50 8.27
C PRO A 81 7.72 3.53 7.48
N THR A 82 7.18 2.89 6.42
CA THR A 82 7.98 2.05 5.51
C THR A 82 9.12 2.84 4.90
N THR A 83 8.84 4.05 4.43
CA THR A 83 9.85 4.94 3.81
C THR A 83 10.97 5.26 4.80
N VAL A 84 10.62 5.71 6.00
CA VAL A 84 11.59 6.07 7.05
C VAL A 84 12.46 4.86 7.42
N LEU A 85 11.84 3.70 7.66
CA LEU A 85 12.57 2.50 8.04
C LEU A 85 13.46 1.99 6.89
N CYS A 86 13.00 2.09 5.64
CA CYS A 86 13.84 1.79 4.48
C CYS A 86 15.04 2.73 4.38
N ILE A 87 14.87 4.03 4.63
CA ILE A 87 15.99 4.98 4.65
C ILE A 87 16.99 4.62 5.76
N ILE A 88 16.50 4.34 6.98
CA ILE A 88 17.36 3.93 8.11
C ILE A 88 18.19 2.69 7.74
N ASN A 89 17.56 1.65 7.18
CA ASN A 89 18.28 0.44 6.76
C ASN A 89 19.21 0.68 5.55
N GLY A 90 18.83 1.57 4.62
CA GLY A 90 19.65 1.98 3.48
C GLY A 90 20.93 2.74 3.86
N LEU A 91 20.92 3.39 5.02
CA LEU A 91 22.07 4.12 5.59
C LEU A 91 22.87 3.28 6.61
N SER A 92 22.51 2.01 6.78
CA SER A 92 23.22 1.09 7.69
C SER A 92 24.57 0.63 7.13
N SER A 93 25.30 -0.17 7.93
CA SER A 93 26.57 -0.81 7.56
C SER A 93 26.41 -2.14 6.81
N GLN A 94 25.21 -2.47 6.33
CA GLN A 94 24.96 -3.66 5.49
C GLN A 94 25.67 -3.56 4.13
N SER A 95 25.65 -4.65 3.35
CA SER A 95 26.19 -4.65 1.98
C SER A 95 25.59 -3.53 1.13
N ARG A 96 26.32 -3.14 0.09
CA ARG A 96 25.87 -2.12 -0.85
C ARG A 96 24.54 -2.51 -1.50
N GLU A 97 24.40 -3.80 -1.83
CA GLU A 97 23.25 -4.39 -2.49
C GLU A 97 22.00 -4.30 -1.61
N VAL A 98 22.09 -4.73 -0.34
CA VAL A 98 21.00 -4.62 0.65
C VAL A 98 20.57 -3.17 0.82
N ARG A 99 21.54 -2.27 0.98
CA ARG A 99 21.28 -0.83 1.15
C ARG A 99 20.57 -0.23 -0.06
N SER A 100 21.02 -0.55 -1.27
CA SER A 100 20.40 -0.08 -2.51
C SER A 100 18.97 -0.58 -2.66
N LEU A 101 18.68 -1.83 -2.27
CA LEU A 101 17.32 -2.38 -2.31
C LEU A 101 16.38 -1.66 -1.32
N TYR A 102 16.82 -1.40 -0.09
CA TYR A 102 16.02 -0.60 0.84
C TYR A 102 15.78 0.82 0.33
N LEU A 103 16.81 1.50 -0.21
CA LEU A 103 16.66 2.85 -0.76
C LEU A 103 15.73 2.88 -1.99
N ALA A 104 15.78 1.87 -2.85
CA ALA A 104 14.84 1.72 -3.97
C ALA A 104 13.40 1.53 -3.46
N GLY A 105 13.22 0.70 -2.43
CA GLY A 105 11.93 0.52 -1.75
C GLY A 105 11.38 1.83 -1.16
N ALA A 106 12.24 2.66 -0.56
CA ALA A 106 11.87 3.99 -0.06
C ALA A 106 11.43 4.92 -1.20
N LEU A 107 12.21 4.98 -2.30
CA LEU A 107 11.91 5.81 -3.45
C LEU A 107 10.55 5.46 -4.08
N LEU A 108 10.29 4.16 -4.26
CA LEU A 108 9.02 3.68 -4.81
C LEU A 108 7.84 3.92 -3.85
N SER A 109 8.08 3.81 -2.53
CA SER A 109 7.09 4.16 -1.51
C SER A 109 6.74 5.66 -1.54
N ILE A 110 7.70 6.53 -1.82
CA ILE A 110 7.45 7.96 -2.05
C ILE A 110 6.69 8.18 -3.37
N ALA A 111 7.08 7.47 -4.43
CA ALA A 111 6.46 7.59 -5.75
C ALA A 111 4.95 7.22 -5.75
N HIS A 112 4.49 6.42 -4.78
CA HIS A 112 3.06 6.20 -4.52
C HIS A 112 2.27 7.51 -4.47
N PHE A 113 2.80 8.53 -3.78
CA PHE A 113 2.11 9.79 -3.55
C PHE A 113 2.00 10.67 -4.80
N CYS A 114 2.80 10.43 -5.85
CA CYS A 114 2.69 11.13 -7.12
C CYS A 114 1.33 10.92 -7.81
N TRP A 115 0.65 9.81 -7.50
CA TRP A 115 -0.69 9.52 -8.02
C TRP A 115 -1.80 10.23 -7.22
N GLY A 116 -1.50 10.73 -6.02
CA GLY A 116 -2.47 11.28 -5.08
C GLY A 116 -3.43 12.31 -5.69
N PRO A 117 -2.94 13.40 -6.30
CA PRO A 117 -3.80 14.45 -6.84
C PRO A 117 -4.85 13.93 -7.84
N THR A 118 -4.43 13.12 -8.81
CA THR A 118 -5.33 12.52 -9.82
C THR A 118 -6.31 11.55 -9.19
N MET A 119 -5.85 10.69 -8.28
CA MET A 119 -6.70 9.69 -7.62
C MET A 119 -7.77 10.37 -6.76
N PHE A 120 -7.42 11.39 -5.98
CA PHE A 120 -8.38 12.13 -5.17
C PHE A 120 -9.38 12.92 -6.02
N ALA A 121 -8.98 13.48 -7.16
CA ALA A 121 -9.90 14.14 -8.07
C ALA A 121 -10.99 13.18 -8.57
N ILE A 122 -10.61 11.95 -8.94
CA ILE A 122 -11.57 10.94 -9.40
C ILE A 122 -12.43 10.41 -8.25
N LEU A 123 -11.84 10.16 -7.07
CA LEU A 123 -12.59 9.72 -5.88
C LEU A 123 -13.69 10.72 -5.48
N ARG A 124 -13.46 12.03 -5.66
CA ARG A 124 -14.50 13.06 -5.44
C ARG A 124 -15.69 12.88 -6.37
N ARG A 125 -15.46 12.49 -7.64
CA ARG A 125 -16.54 12.22 -8.60
C ARG A 125 -17.30 10.94 -8.24
N ILE A 126 -16.58 9.88 -7.84
CA ILE A 126 -17.20 8.64 -7.36
C ILE A 126 -18.07 8.93 -6.12
N GLY A 127 -17.59 9.80 -5.23
CA GLY A 127 -18.28 10.20 -4.00
C GLY A 127 -19.39 11.24 -4.16
N ASP A 128 -19.66 11.76 -5.37
CA ASP A 128 -20.65 12.82 -5.57
C ASP A 128 -22.07 12.26 -5.47
N SER A 129 -22.79 12.67 -4.42
CA SER A 129 -24.18 12.25 -4.20
C SER A 129 -25.18 12.97 -5.10
N LYS A 130 -24.80 14.09 -5.73
CA LYS A 130 -25.70 14.86 -6.62
C LYS A 130 -25.92 14.16 -7.96
N THR A 131 -24.99 13.29 -8.35
CA THR A 131 -24.97 12.60 -9.64
C THR A 131 -25.07 11.07 -9.48
N ALA A 132 -25.62 10.61 -8.35
CA ALA A 132 -25.75 9.21 -7.96
C ALA A 132 -26.28 8.29 -9.09
N GLY A 133 -25.53 7.22 -9.41
CA GLY A 133 -25.89 6.24 -10.43
C GLY A 133 -24.74 5.98 -11.40
N ALA A 134 -25.06 5.86 -12.69
CA ALA A 134 -24.09 5.62 -13.78
C ALA A 134 -22.85 6.55 -13.74
N PRO A 135 -22.98 7.87 -13.49
CA PRO A 135 -21.81 8.76 -13.42
C PRO A 135 -20.77 8.35 -12.37
N ASN A 136 -21.19 7.78 -11.23
CA ASN A 136 -20.27 7.31 -10.19
C ASN A 136 -19.57 6.01 -10.61
N GLU A 137 -20.28 5.13 -11.31
CA GLU A 137 -19.72 3.90 -11.88
C GLU A 137 -18.68 4.23 -12.96
N ASP A 138 -18.96 5.17 -13.85
CA ASP A 138 -18.04 5.60 -14.90
C ASP A 138 -16.78 6.27 -14.32
N ALA A 139 -16.96 7.06 -13.24
CA ALA A 139 -15.83 7.61 -12.50
C ALA A 139 -14.98 6.51 -11.87
N LEU A 140 -15.60 5.43 -11.37
CA LEU A 140 -14.91 4.28 -10.80
C LEU A 140 -14.19 3.45 -11.88
N GLU A 141 -14.80 3.27 -13.05
CA GLU A 141 -14.17 2.65 -14.22
C GLU A 141 -12.92 3.42 -14.67
N THR A 142 -12.93 4.74 -14.50
CA THR A 142 -11.73 5.57 -14.76
C THR A 142 -10.66 5.39 -13.67
N TRP A 143 -11.07 5.13 -12.43
CA TRP A 143 -10.17 5.06 -11.27
C TRP A 143 -9.41 3.73 -11.20
N LEU A 144 -10.09 2.60 -11.41
CA LEU A 144 -9.52 1.27 -11.21
C LEU A 144 -8.26 1.02 -12.07
N PRO A 145 -8.21 1.32 -13.38
CA PRO A 145 -7.00 1.13 -14.18
C PRO A 145 -5.81 1.95 -13.68
N LYS A 146 -6.07 3.15 -13.14
CA LYS A 146 -5.03 4.01 -12.55
C LYS A 146 -4.54 3.45 -11.22
N HIS A 147 -5.45 2.98 -10.37
CA HIS A 147 -5.10 2.27 -9.14
C HIS A 147 -4.27 1.02 -9.42
N HIS A 148 -4.66 0.24 -10.42
CA HIS A 148 -3.97 -0.96 -10.84
C HIS A 148 -2.56 -0.63 -11.35
N SER A 149 -2.44 0.39 -12.22
CA SER A 149 -1.16 0.87 -12.72
C SER A 149 -0.24 1.34 -11.59
N ARG A 150 -0.75 2.13 -10.63
CA ARG A 150 0.02 2.50 -9.42
C ARG A 150 0.45 1.26 -8.64
N THR A 151 -0.44 0.29 -8.46
CA THR A 151 -0.13 -0.93 -7.72
C THR A 151 1.01 -1.70 -8.38
N LEU A 152 0.96 -1.89 -9.70
CA LEU A 152 1.97 -2.62 -10.46
C LEU A 152 3.29 -1.85 -10.63
N LEU A 153 3.25 -0.53 -10.79
CA LEU A 153 4.44 0.27 -11.10
C LEU A 153 5.21 0.72 -9.88
N VAL A 154 4.54 0.90 -8.73
CA VAL A 154 5.22 1.41 -7.52
C VAL A 154 5.00 0.54 -6.29
N ASN A 155 3.80 0.03 -6.02
CA ASN A 155 3.55 -0.73 -4.79
C ASN A 155 4.20 -2.13 -4.82
N VAL A 156 3.99 -2.88 -5.89
CA VAL A 156 4.58 -4.22 -6.07
C VAL A 156 6.12 -4.13 -6.16
N PRO A 157 6.71 -3.25 -6.98
CA PRO A 157 8.16 -3.09 -7.01
C PRO A 157 8.74 -2.66 -5.67
N ALA A 158 8.09 -1.75 -4.93
CA ALA A 158 8.54 -1.36 -3.59
C ALA A 158 8.61 -2.57 -2.66
N PHE A 159 7.53 -3.35 -2.62
CA PHE A 159 7.46 -4.58 -1.82
C PHE A 159 8.55 -5.57 -2.22
N LEU A 160 8.78 -5.81 -3.52
CA LEU A 160 9.78 -6.75 -4.01
C LEU A 160 11.21 -6.31 -3.64
N CYS A 161 11.52 -5.01 -3.76
CA CYS A 161 12.81 -4.46 -3.32
C CYS A 161 13.02 -4.69 -1.81
N ILE A 162 12.00 -4.38 -1.00
CA ILE A 162 12.07 -4.53 0.46
C ILE A 162 12.18 -6.01 0.84
N PHE A 163 11.40 -6.89 0.22
CA PHE A 163 11.45 -8.33 0.43
C PHE A 163 12.82 -8.91 0.10
N ALA A 164 13.38 -8.55 -1.05
CA ALA A 164 14.73 -8.95 -1.43
C ALA A 164 15.78 -8.42 -0.45
N ALA A 165 15.66 -7.17 0.00
CA ALA A 165 16.56 -6.60 1.00
C ALA A 165 16.49 -7.37 2.33
N THR A 166 15.28 -7.70 2.81
CA THR A 166 15.08 -8.46 4.04
C THR A 166 15.64 -9.88 3.90
N LEU A 167 15.41 -10.57 2.79
CA LEU A 167 16.00 -11.90 2.55
C LEU A 167 17.53 -11.84 2.55
N ALA A 168 18.10 -10.88 1.81
CA ALA A 168 19.55 -10.70 1.74
C ALA A 168 20.16 -10.36 3.10
N THR A 169 19.48 -9.51 3.90
CA THR A 169 19.86 -9.18 5.28
C THR A 169 19.88 -10.42 6.18
N ILE A 170 18.90 -11.33 6.03
CA ILE A 170 18.84 -12.58 6.80
C ILE A 170 19.99 -13.51 6.39
N THR A 171 20.29 -13.61 5.08
CA THR A 171 21.40 -14.42 4.61
C THR A 171 22.77 -13.87 5.02
N GLU A 172 22.94 -12.55 5.06
CA GLU A 172 24.15 -11.89 5.58
C GLU A 172 24.32 -12.07 7.08
N GLY A 173 23.23 -12.25 7.84
CA GLY A 173 23.28 -12.50 9.29
C GLY A 173 23.36 -13.98 9.70
N LEU A 174 23.21 -14.91 8.74
CA LEU A 174 23.42 -16.35 8.91
C LEU A 174 24.81 -16.80 8.44
N MET A 175 25.60 -15.89 7.86
CA MET A 175 27.02 -16.05 7.55
C MET A 175 27.86 -15.23 8.52
#